data_AF-B5A543-F1
#
_entry.id   AF-B5A543-F1
#
_cell.length_a   1.000
_cell.length_b   1.000
_cell.length_c   1.000
_cell.angle_alpha   90.00
_cell.angle_beta   90.00
_cell.angle_gamma   90.00
#
_symmetry.space_group_name_H-M   'P 1'
#
loop_
_entity.id
_entity.type
_entity.pdbx_description
1 polymer ?
#
loop_
_entity_poly.entity_id
_entity_poly.type
_entity_poly.pdbx_seq_one_letter_code
_entity_poly.pdbx_strand_id
1 'polypeptide(L)'
;REIMDFRDNIRCMSVIAHVDHGKSTLTDSLVCKAGIIASAKAGDMRFTDSRADEQERGITIKSTGVSLYYEVDRERTHLKEGQRNSFLINLIDSPGHVDFSSEVTAALRVTDGALVVVDCVEGVCVQTETVLRQALGERVKPVLMVNKVDRAFLELQQDGEEAFQNFKKTIENVNVIIATYMDAAIGDIQINPEKGTVCFGSGYHQWGFTLDRFAKMYAAKFGVDEKKMCERLWGDSYFDAEGKKWTSNNQSSAGKPLKRAFVQFIWEPLAQLLQAVQNVDKEKMEKMFKALNIKLATEEKDLTGRALMKAVMTKFLPVAESLLDMIVLHLPSPVIAQKYRVDTLYEGPLDDECAVGMRNCDPKGPLMMYVSK
;
A
#
# COMPACT_ATOMS: atom_id res chain seq x y z
N ARG A 1 5.42 -21.45 -14.02
CA ARG A 1 4.65 -21.48 -15.29
C ARG A 1 3.16 -21.69 -15.04
N GLU A 2 2.78 -22.71 -14.26
CA GLU A 2 1.38 -23.03 -13.93
C GLU A 2 0.58 -21.85 -13.35
N ILE A 3 1.21 -20.97 -12.56
CA ILE A 3 0.52 -19.80 -11.99
C ILE A 3 -0.05 -18.84 -13.06
N MET A 4 0.53 -18.82 -14.26
CA MET A 4 0.09 -17.96 -15.36
C MET A 4 -1.25 -18.41 -15.97
N ASP A 5 -1.64 -19.67 -15.76
CA ASP A 5 -2.93 -20.19 -16.24
C ASP A 5 -4.09 -19.63 -15.38
N PHE A 6 -3.81 -19.23 -14.13
CA PHE A 6 -4.78 -18.67 -13.19
C PHE A 6 -4.84 -17.16 -13.29
N ARG A 7 -5.46 -16.66 -14.36
CA ARG A 7 -5.51 -15.22 -14.67
C ARG A 7 -6.24 -14.38 -13.63
N ASP A 8 -7.19 -14.95 -12.89
CA ASP A 8 -7.83 -14.30 -11.74
C ASP A 8 -6.87 -14.03 -10.57
N ASN A 9 -5.74 -14.74 -10.52
CA ASN A 9 -4.70 -14.61 -9.52
C ASN A 9 -3.47 -13.82 -10.02
N ILE A 10 -3.60 -13.15 -11.16
CA ILE A 10 -2.57 -12.23 -11.67
C ILE A 10 -2.95 -10.81 -11.29
N ARG A 11 -1.97 -9.99 -10.90
CA ARG A 11 -2.11 -8.54 -10.75
C ARG A 11 -1.03 -7.86 -11.56
N CYS A 12 -1.41 -7.01 -12.50
CA CYS A 12 -0.48 -6.18 -13.24
C CYS A 12 -0.59 -4.75 -12.71
N MET A 13 0.49 -4.20 -12.18
CA MET A 13 0.45 -2.88 -11.54
C MET A 13 1.71 -2.04 -11.79
N SER A 14 1.55 -0.73 -11.70
CA SER A 14 2.67 0.23 -11.71
C SER A 14 2.74 1.01 -10.40
N VAL A 15 3.89 1.62 -10.12
CA VAL A 15 4.07 2.50 -8.96
C VAL A 15 4.11 3.94 -9.42
N ILE A 16 3.19 4.76 -8.91
CA ILE A 16 3.07 6.18 -9.19
C ILE A 16 3.58 6.95 -7.99
N ALA A 17 4.53 7.86 -8.18
CA ALA A 17 5.06 8.69 -7.11
C ALA A 17 5.66 9.98 -7.68
N HIS A 18 5.67 11.03 -6.86
CA HIS A 18 6.55 12.18 -7.10
C HIS A 18 8.01 11.75 -6.91
N VAL A 19 8.94 12.51 -7.50
CA VAL A 19 10.38 12.37 -7.21
C VAL A 19 10.60 12.47 -5.70
N ASP A 20 11.52 11.65 -5.18
CA ASP A 20 11.87 11.56 -3.75
C ASP A 20 10.75 11.11 -2.79
N HIS A 21 9.58 10.67 -3.27
CA HIS A 21 8.53 10.10 -2.41
C HIS A 21 8.80 8.65 -1.99
N GLY A 22 9.94 8.07 -2.37
CA GLY A 22 10.41 6.75 -1.93
C GLY A 22 9.92 5.57 -2.77
N LYS A 23 9.61 5.82 -4.05
CA LYS A 23 9.18 4.80 -5.02
C LYS A 23 10.16 3.62 -5.14
N SER A 24 11.42 3.88 -5.49
CA SER A 24 12.43 2.82 -5.68
C SER A 24 12.66 2.01 -4.40
N THR A 25 12.68 2.68 -3.24
CA THR A 25 12.86 2.02 -1.93
C THR A 25 11.71 1.08 -1.58
N LEU A 26 10.47 1.45 -1.92
CA LEU A 26 9.31 0.60 -1.72
C LEU A 26 9.31 -0.59 -2.69
N THR A 27 9.62 -0.33 -3.97
CA THR A 27 9.78 -1.38 -4.96
C THR A 27 10.83 -2.41 -4.54
N ASP A 28 12.00 -1.97 -4.09
CA ASP A 28 13.05 -2.84 -3.55
C ASP A 28 12.55 -3.72 -2.40
N SER A 29 11.73 -3.16 -1.50
CA SER A 29 11.18 -3.89 -0.37
C SER A 29 10.24 -5.03 -0.83
N LEU A 30 9.49 -4.80 -1.91
CA LEU A 30 8.65 -5.83 -2.55
C LEU A 30 9.50 -6.91 -3.23
N VAL A 31 10.51 -6.50 -4.00
CA VAL A 31 11.42 -7.43 -4.70
C VAL A 31 12.19 -8.30 -3.71
N CYS A 32 12.65 -7.73 -2.61
CA CYS A 32 13.29 -8.47 -1.53
C CYS A 32 12.38 -9.52 -0.91
N LYS A 33 11.13 -9.17 -0.60
CA LYS A 33 10.18 -10.11 0.01
C LYS A 33 9.83 -11.27 -0.92
N ALA A 34 9.85 -11.05 -2.24
CA ALA A 34 9.67 -12.12 -3.23
C ALA A 34 10.88 -13.07 -3.35
N GLY A 35 11.92 -12.90 -2.53
CA GLY A 35 13.10 -13.78 -2.52
C GLY A 35 14.06 -13.54 -3.68
N ILE A 36 13.85 -12.47 -4.45
CA ILE A 36 14.71 -12.09 -5.59
C ILE A 36 15.99 -11.42 -5.09
N ILE A 37 15.94 -10.75 -3.94
CA ILE A 37 17.09 -10.04 -3.33
C ILE A 37 17.24 -10.46 -1.87
N ALA A 38 18.49 -10.60 -1.41
CA ALA A 38 18.81 -10.82 0.00
C ALA A 38 18.33 -9.64 0.89
N SER A 39 17.70 -9.96 2.02
CA SER A 39 17.12 -8.98 2.97
C SER A 39 18.08 -7.90 3.46
N ALA A 40 19.36 -8.24 3.62
CA ALA A 40 20.39 -7.31 4.07
C ALA A 40 20.71 -6.18 3.06
N LYS A 41 20.33 -6.32 1.78
CA LYS A 41 20.61 -5.34 0.71
C LYS A 41 19.37 -4.55 0.26
N ALA A 42 18.21 -4.81 0.87
CA ALA A 42 16.95 -4.20 0.48
C ALA A 42 16.85 -2.75 0.94
N GLY A 43 16.60 -1.83 -0.01
CA GLY A 43 16.46 -0.39 0.21
C GLY A 43 17.75 0.42 -0.03
N ASP A 44 18.92 -0.21 0.02
CA ASP A 44 20.22 0.45 -0.23
C ASP A 44 20.69 0.30 -1.68
N MET A 45 20.33 -0.79 -2.36
CA MET A 45 20.82 -1.08 -3.72
C MET A 45 19.97 -0.48 -4.86
N ARG A 46 18.69 -0.12 -4.65
CA ARG A 46 17.77 0.35 -5.71
C ARG A 46 17.83 -0.55 -6.93
N PHE A 47 17.39 -1.80 -6.77
CA PHE A 47 17.53 -2.84 -7.80
C PHE A 47 16.84 -2.49 -9.11
N THR A 48 15.74 -1.74 -9.07
CA THR A 48 15.06 -1.30 -10.30
C THR A 48 15.79 -0.17 -11.03
N ASP A 49 16.66 0.56 -10.33
CA ASP A 49 17.56 1.57 -10.89
C ASP A 49 18.83 0.85 -11.39
N SER A 50 18.69 0.08 -12.47
CA SER A 50 19.75 -0.79 -13.01
C SER A 50 20.89 -0.04 -13.71
N ARG A 51 20.67 1.21 -14.11
CA ARG A 51 21.68 2.01 -14.84
C ARG A 51 22.53 2.87 -13.89
N ALA A 52 23.79 3.10 -14.27
CA ALA A 52 24.72 3.91 -13.47
C ALA A 52 24.23 5.36 -13.26
N ASP A 53 23.58 5.96 -14.27
CA ASP A 53 23.01 7.30 -14.19
C ASP A 53 21.75 7.37 -13.31
N GLU A 54 20.96 6.29 -13.24
CA GLU A 54 19.82 6.18 -12.32
C GLU A 54 20.31 6.12 -10.86
N GLN A 55 21.33 5.31 -10.59
CA GLN A 55 21.91 5.17 -9.25
C GLN A 55 22.59 6.46 -8.77
N GLU A 56 23.35 7.12 -9.64
CA GLU A 56 24.05 8.37 -9.33
C GLU A 56 23.07 9.51 -9.01
N ARG A 57 21.98 9.62 -9.79
CA ARG A 57 20.99 10.69 -9.64
C ARG A 57 19.86 10.35 -8.66
N GLY A 58 19.73 9.08 -8.30
CA GLY A 58 18.70 8.58 -7.42
C GLY A 58 17.28 8.63 -7.98
N ILE A 59 17.14 8.64 -9.32
CA ILE A 59 15.85 8.69 -10.02
C ILE A 59 15.70 7.49 -10.96
N THR A 60 14.48 7.00 -11.13
CA THR A 60 14.17 5.98 -12.14
C THR A 60 14.00 6.63 -13.51
N ILE A 61 14.79 6.19 -14.48
CA ILE A 61 14.80 6.71 -15.86
C ILE A 61 14.06 5.75 -16.79
N LYS A 62 14.25 4.43 -16.64
CA LYS A 62 13.63 3.40 -17.50
C LYS A 62 12.66 2.52 -16.74
N SER A 63 11.58 2.14 -17.42
CA SER A 63 10.63 1.20 -16.82
C SER A 63 11.19 -0.23 -16.73
N THR A 64 11.09 -0.90 -15.58
CA THR A 64 11.56 -2.29 -15.41
C THR A 64 10.40 -3.17 -14.90
N GLY A 65 10.22 -4.33 -15.53
CA GLY A 65 9.21 -5.32 -15.13
C GLY A 65 9.79 -6.34 -14.15
N VAL A 66 9.15 -6.50 -12.99
CA VAL A 66 9.49 -7.52 -11.99
C VAL A 66 8.25 -8.36 -11.69
N SER A 67 8.37 -9.68 -11.79
CA SER A 67 7.31 -10.60 -11.39
C SER A 67 7.57 -11.13 -9.98
N LEU A 68 6.60 -10.96 -9.10
CA LEU A 68 6.63 -11.39 -7.71
C LEU A 68 5.65 -12.54 -7.52
N TYR A 69 6.12 -13.64 -6.93
CA TYR A 69 5.25 -14.71 -6.48
C TYR A 69 4.90 -14.48 -5.02
N TYR A 70 3.61 -14.45 -4.70
CA TYR A 70 3.15 -14.18 -3.35
C TYR A 70 2.07 -15.16 -2.91
N GLU A 71 2.31 -15.83 -1.79
CA GLU A 71 1.28 -16.63 -1.14
C GLU A 71 0.67 -15.84 0.00
N VAL A 72 -0.61 -15.53 -0.16
CA VAL A 72 -1.37 -14.80 0.83
C VAL A 72 -1.68 -15.73 1.99
N ASP A 73 -1.44 -15.22 3.19
CA ASP A 73 -1.91 -15.86 4.40
C ASP A 73 -3.42 -15.63 4.53
N ARG A 74 -4.20 -16.71 4.49
CA ARG A 74 -5.66 -16.67 4.64
C ARG A 74 -6.09 -16.21 6.01
N GLU A 75 -5.24 -16.34 7.02
CA GLU A 75 -5.55 -15.74 8.30
C GLU A 75 -5.43 -14.22 8.21
N ARG A 76 -4.45 -13.69 7.48
CA ARG A 76 -4.21 -12.24 7.38
C ARG A 76 -5.16 -11.52 6.42
N THR A 77 -5.87 -12.25 5.57
CA THR A 77 -6.71 -11.67 4.52
C THR A 77 -8.09 -12.32 4.48
N HIS A 78 -9.10 -11.60 4.03
CA HIS A 78 -10.46 -12.14 3.90
C HIS A 78 -10.70 -12.89 2.58
N LEU A 79 -9.68 -13.62 2.08
CA LEU A 79 -9.83 -14.44 0.88
C LEU A 79 -10.92 -15.50 1.09
N LYS A 80 -11.79 -15.67 0.08
CA LYS A 80 -12.92 -16.60 0.21
C LYS A 80 -12.43 -18.04 0.27
N GLU A 81 -13.12 -18.85 1.05
CA GLU A 81 -12.86 -20.29 1.12
C GLU A 81 -13.00 -20.92 -0.29
N GLY A 82 -11.99 -21.68 -0.71
CA GLY A 82 -11.90 -22.25 -2.06
C GLY A 82 -11.14 -21.39 -3.08
N GLN A 83 -10.80 -20.13 -2.78
CA GLN A 83 -9.89 -19.35 -3.64
C GLN A 83 -8.43 -19.78 -3.45
N ARG A 84 -7.67 -19.84 -4.55
CA ARG A 84 -6.22 -20.03 -4.49
C ARG A 84 -5.58 -18.85 -3.76
N ASN A 85 -4.63 -19.15 -2.89
CA ASN A 85 -3.90 -18.17 -2.10
C ASN A 85 -2.58 -17.72 -2.74
N SER A 86 -2.10 -18.41 -3.79
CA SER A 86 -0.92 -17.99 -4.55
C SER A 86 -1.30 -17.00 -5.64
N PHE A 87 -0.54 -15.91 -5.77
CA PHE A 87 -0.74 -14.84 -6.73
C PHE A 87 0.56 -14.52 -7.47
N LEU A 88 0.43 -14.09 -8.72
CA LEU A 88 1.53 -13.55 -9.52
C LEU A 88 1.31 -12.05 -9.69
N ILE A 89 2.22 -11.25 -9.17
CA ILE A 89 2.14 -9.79 -9.23
C ILE A 89 3.23 -9.30 -10.19
N ASN A 90 2.83 -8.72 -11.31
CA ASN A 90 3.72 -8.09 -12.26
C ASN A 90 3.80 -6.60 -11.92
N LEU A 91 4.93 -6.21 -11.36
CA LEU A 91 5.26 -4.83 -11.04
C LEU A 91 5.98 -4.21 -12.23
N ILE A 92 5.45 -3.12 -12.75
CA ILE A 92 6.09 -2.30 -13.78
C ILE A 92 6.50 -1.00 -13.11
N ASP A 93 7.79 -0.86 -12.84
CA ASP A 93 8.31 0.38 -12.29
C ASP A 93 8.25 1.46 -13.37
N SER A 94 7.50 2.53 -13.19
CA SER A 94 7.36 3.62 -14.16
C SER A 94 8.16 4.85 -13.71
N PRO A 95 8.83 5.60 -14.58
CA PRO A 95 9.56 6.82 -14.21
C PRO A 95 8.71 7.81 -13.40
N GLY A 96 9.31 8.44 -12.39
CA GLY A 96 8.63 9.45 -11.56
C GLY A 96 8.76 10.90 -12.07
N HIS A 97 9.66 11.13 -13.04
CA HIS A 97 9.96 12.47 -13.55
C HIS A 97 9.10 12.81 -14.77
N VAL A 98 8.67 14.08 -14.86
CA VAL A 98 7.78 14.58 -15.94
C VAL A 98 8.37 14.42 -17.35
N ASP A 99 9.69 14.46 -17.46
CA ASP A 99 10.42 14.34 -18.74
C ASP A 99 10.24 12.96 -19.40
N PHE A 100 9.79 11.95 -18.66
CA PHE A 100 9.61 10.57 -19.15
C PHE A 100 8.13 10.19 -19.29
N SER A 101 7.25 11.17 -19.54
CA SER A 101 5.80 10.99 -19.64
C SER A 101 5.35 9.95 -20.68
N SER A 102 6.10 9.77 -21.78
CA SER A 102 5.82 8.73 -22.78
C SER A 102 6.05 7.32 -22.22
N GLU A 103 7.10 7.12 -21.42
CA GLU A 103 7.35 5.84 -20.74
C GLU A 103 6.25 5.53 -19.70
N VAL A 104 5.83 6.55 -18.95
CA VAL A 104 4.78 6.42 -17.95
C VAL A 104 3.45 6.01 -18.58
N THR A 105 3.08 6.64 -19.70
CA THR A 105 1.84 6.30 -20.42
C THR A 105 1.89 4.87 -20.96
N ALA A 106 3.01 4.47 -21.55
CA ALA A 106 3.21 3.11 -22.07
C ALA A 106 3.14 2.04 -20.97
N ALA A 107 3.66 2.34 -19.77
CA ALA A 107 3.55 1.47 -18.60
C ALA A 107 2.11 1.37 -18.09
N LEU A 108 1.40 2.48 -17.96
CA LEU A 108 0.01 2.51 -17.47
C LEU A 108 -0.98 1.80 -18.41
N ARG A 109 -0.72 1.82 -19.71
CA ARG A 109 -1.58 1.15 -20.70
C ARG A 109 -1.58 -0.38 -20.55
N VAL A 110 -0.54 -0.96 -19.96
CA VAL A 110 -0.42 -2.42 -19.73
C VAL A 110 -0.65 -2.85 -18.28
N THR A 111 -0.90 -1.92 -17.36
CA THR A 111 -1.20 -2.23 -15.94
C THR A 111 -2.68 -2.09 -15.64
N ASP A 112 -3.20 -2.95 -14.77
CA ASP A 112 -4.62 -2.96 -14.37
C ASP A 112 -4.87 -2.16 -13.08
N GLY A 113 -3.82 -1.98 -12.27
CA GLY A 113 -3.84 -1.17 -11.06
C GLY A 113 -2.59 -0.33 -10.88
N ALA A 114 -2.63 0.59 -9.93
CA ALA A 114 -1.50 1.44 -9.60
C ALA A 114 -1.36 1.62 -8.08
N LEU A 115 -0.13 1.54 -7.57
CA LEU A 115 0.22 1.94 -6.21
C LEU A 115 0.68 3.39 -6.24
N VAL A 116 -0.14 4.28 -5.71
CA VAL A 116 0.19 5.70 -5.55
C VAL A 116 0.94 5.87 -4.24
N VAL A 117 2.16 6.42 -4.30
CA VAL A 117 3.00 6.69 -3.14
C VAL A 117 3.02 8.19 -2.90
N VAL A 118 2.66 8.60 -1.69
CA VAL A 118 2.59 10.01 -1.28
C VAL A 118 3.34 10.20 0.03
N ASP A 119 4.24 11.17 0.07
CA ASP A 119 4.93 11.58 1.31
C ASP A 119 3.93 12.16 2.32
N CYS A 120 3.97 11.70 3.57
CA CYS A 120 3.06 12.18 4.61
C CYS A 120 3.27 13.64 5.02
N VAL A 121 4.45 14.21 4.73
CA VAL A 121 4.80 15.60 5.05
C VAL A 121 4.50 16.52 3.87
N GLU A 122 4.96 16.15 2.67
CA GLU A 122 4.76 16.98 1.47
C GLU A 122 3.35 16.88 0.90
N GLY A 123 2.69 15.73 1.07
CA GLY A 123 1.38 15.46 0.51
C GLY A 123 1.41 15.27 -1.01
N VAL A 124 0.28 15.53 -1.66
CA VAL A 124 0.12 15.29 -3.10
C VAL A 124 0.78 16.41 -3.90
N CYS A 125 1.77 16.06 -4.73
CA CYS A 125 2.46 16.99 -5.62
C CYS A 125 1.93 16.91 -7.06
N VAL A 126 2.31 17.89 -7.90
CA VAL A 126 1.87 18.01 -9.30
C VAL A 126 2.17 16.77 -10.15
N GLN A 127 3.30 16.09 -9.90
CA GLN A 127 3.65 14.87 -10.63
C GLN A 127 2.72 13.72 -10.26
N THR A 128 2.46 13.53 -8.97
CA THR A 128 1.50 12.53 -8.48
C THR A 128 0.13 12.76 -9.11
N GLU A 129 -0.36 14.00 -9.12
CA GLU A 129 -1.63 14.35 -9.76
C GLU A 129 -1.62 14.07 -11.27
N THR A 130 -0.57 14.47 -11.97
CA THR A 130 -0.46 14.32 -13.43
C THR A 130 -0.48 12.85 -13.84
N VAL A 131 0.31 12.01 -13.17
CA VAL A 131 0.42 10.58 -13.48
C VAL A 131 -0.83 9.83 -13.00
N LEU A 132 -1.40 10.19 -11.84
CA LEU A 132 -2.66 9.62 -11.38
C LEU A 132 -3.79 9.92 -12.38
N ARG A 133 -3.87 11.15 -12.89
CA ARG A 133 -4.84 11.50 -13.94
C ARG A 133 -4.66 10.65 -15.20
N GLN A 134 -3.43 10.42 -15.65
CA GLN A 134 -3.15 9.54 -16.80
C GLN A 134 -3.61 8.10 -16.51
N ALA A 135 -3.33 7.60 -15.30
CA ALA A 135 -3.75 6.28 -14.87
C ALA A 135 -5.29 6.14 -14.87
N LEU A 136 -6.00 7.15 -14.37
CA LEU A 136 -7.46 7.18 -14.37
C LEU A 136 -8.04 7.22 -15.79
N GLY A 137 -7.41 7.97 -16.70
CA GLY A 137 -7.79 7.98 -18.13
C GLY A 137 -7.63 6.62 -18.82
N GLU A 138 -6.64 5.83 -18.40
CA GLU A 138 -6.42 4.44 -18.84
C GLU A 138 -7.26 3.43 -18.04
N ARG A 139 -8.19 3.91 -17.18
CA ARG A 139 -9.03 3.12 -16.28
C ARG A 139 -8.23 2.18 -15.38
N VAL A 140 -7.08 2.64 -14.90
CA VAL A 140 -6.24 1.93 -13.93
C VAL A 140 -6.76 2.20 -12.51
N LYS A 141 -6.96 1.14 -11.71
CA LYS A 141 -7.49 1.29 -10.35
C LYS A 141 -6.37 1.65 -9.35
N PRO A 142 -6.47 2.78 -8.62
CA PRO A 142 -5.43 3.17 -7.67
C PRO A 142 -5.63 2.54 -6.28
N VAL A 143 -4.52 2.31 -5.59
CA VAL A 143 -4.40 2.12 -4.14
C VAL A 143 -3.33 3.05 -3.59
N LEU A 144 -3.41 3.46 -2.33
CA LEU A 144 -2.54 4.51 -1.79
C LEU A 144 -1.58 3.97 -0.72
N MET A 145 -0.34 4.40 -0.79
CA MET A 145 0.60 4.35 0.32
C MET A 145 0.98 5.75 0.77
N VAL A 146 0.66 6.07 2.02
CA VAL A 146 1.19 7.24 2.74
C VAL A 146 2.55 6.85 3.31
N ASN A 147 3.61 7.34 2.70
CA ASN A 147 5.00 6.99 2.97
C ASN A 147 5.70 8.03 3.86
N LYS A 148 6.89 7.68 4.35
CA LYS A 148 7.73 8.50 5.25
C LYS A 148 7.10 8.85 6.59
N VAL A 149 6.16 8.02 7.06
CA VAL A 149 5.49 8.19 8.36
C VAL A 149 6.47 8.19 9.53
N ASP A 150 7.66 7.59 9.38
CA ASP A 150 8.76 7.68 10.34
C ASP A 150 9.17 9.13 10.66
N ARG A 151 9.12 10.04 9.68
CA ARG A 151 9.46 11.46 9.89
C ARG A 151 8.47 12.13 10.85
N ALA A 152 7.19 11.76 10.78
CA ALA A 152 6.17 12.28 11.69
C ALA A 152 6.44 11.87 13.14
N PHE A 153 6.99 10.67 13.38
CA PHE A 153 7.38 10.21 14.72
C PHE A 153 8.73 10.76 15.19
N LEU A 154 9.75 10.76 14.32
CA LEU A 154 11.14 10.97 14.72
C LEU A 154 11.64 12.39 14.54
N GLU A 155 11.25 13.04 13.45
CA GLU A 155 11.73 14.39 13.10
C GLU A 155 10.75 15.45 13.62
N LEU A 156 9.47 15.30 13.28
CA LEU A 156 8.44 16.28 13.60
C LEU A 156 7.83 16.07 14.99
N GLN A 157 7.93 14.84 15.54
CA GLN A 157 7.33 14.46 16.82
C GLN A 157 5.87 14.91 16.94
N GLN A 158 5.08 14.68 15.88
CA GLN A 158 3.71 15.17 15.79
C GLN A 158 2.82 14.54 16.86
N ASP A 159 1.87 15.33 17.36
CA ASP A 159 0.76 14.79 18.13
C ASP A 159 -0.09 13.86 17.25
N GLY A 160 -0.71 12.86 17.86
CA GLY A 160 -1.50 11.88 17.11
C GLY A 160 -2.69 12.47 16.36
N GLU A 161 -3.34 13.50 16.92
CA GLU A 161 -4.45 14.16 16.21
C GLU A 161 -3.94 14.96 15.02
N GLU A 162 -2.79 15.65 15.14
CA GLU A 162 -2.18 16.37 14.03
C GLU A 162 -1.79 15.41 12.89
N ALA A 163 -1.13 14.30 13.23
CA ALA A 163 -0.77 13.27 12.27
C ALA A 163 -2.00 12.67 11.57
N PHE A 164 -3.07 12.38 12.32
CA PHE A 164 -4.33 11.88 11.75
C PHE A 164 -4.95 12.89 10.77
N GLN A 165 -5.03 14.17 11.12
CA GLN A 165 -5.57 15.20 10.24
C GLN A 165 -4.73 15.35 8.96
N ASN A 166 -3.40 15.26 9.06
CA ASN A 166 -2.51 15.28 7.90
C ASN A 166 -2.72 14.07 6.97
N PHE A 167 -2.89 12.87 7.54
CA PHE A 167 -3.20 11.67 6.76
C PHE A 167 -4.56 11.77 6.09
N LYS A 168 -5.59 12.21 6.83
CA LYS A 168 -6.94 12.43 6.31
C LYS A 168 -6.92 13.42 5.15
N LYS A 169 -6.26 14.57 5.31
CA LYS A 169 -6.11 15.59 4.26
C LYS A 169 -5.40 15.03 3.02
N THR A 170 -4.35 14.23 3.20
CA THR A 170 -3.65 13.58 2.10
C THR A 170 -4.57 12.65 1.30
N ILE A 171 -5.35 11.82 2.00
CA ILE A 171 -6.32 10.91 1.36
C ILE A 171 -7.43 11.69 0.65
N GLU A 172 -7.96 12.75 1.28
CA GLU A 172 -8.97 13.62 0.69
C GLU A 172 -8.46 14.28 -0.61
N ASN A 173 -7.23 14.80 -0.61
CA ASN A 173 -6.62 15.38 -1.81
C ASN A 173 -6.54 14.37 -2.96
N VAL A 174 -6.15 13.13 -2.68
CA VAL A 174 -6.13 12.06 -3.70
C VAL A 174 -7.55 11.75 -4.19
N ASN A 175 -8.52 11.66 -3.29
CA ASN A 175 -9.92 11.40 -3.65
C ASN A 175 -10.56 12.53 -4.46
N VAL A 176 -10.16 13.79 -4.25
CA VAL A 176 -10.60 14.93 -5.08
C VAL A 176 -10.15 14.74 -6.53
N ILE A 177 -8.91 14.30 -6.74
CA ILE A 177 -8.39 14.00 -8.09
C ILE A 177 -9.18 12.84 -8.70
N ILE A 178 -9.37 11.75 -7.94
CA ILE A 178 -10.13 10.58 -8.41
C ILE A 178 -11.57 10.95 -8.79
N ALA A 179 -12.25 11.75 -7.95
CA ALA A 179 -13.62 12.17 -8.21
C ALA A 179 -13.75 13.06 -9.44
N THR A 180 -12.73 13.86 -9.75
CA THR A 180 -12.70 14.75 -10.92
C THR A 180 -12.60 13.97 -12.24
N TYR A 181 -11.96 12.80 -12.23
CA TYR A 181 -11.71 11.96 -13.41
C TYR A 181 -12.42 10.60 -13.33
N MET A 182 -13.50 10.51 -12.57
CA MET A 182 -14.24 9.27 -12.39
C MET A 182 -14.95 8.85 -13.69
N ASP A 183 -14.74 7.59 -14.09
CA ASP A 183 -15.44 6.96 -15.20
C ASP A 183 -16.51 5.99 -14.66
N ALA A 184 -17.72 6.04 -15.20
CA ALA A 184 -18.81 5.15 -14.79
C ALA A 184 -18.48 3.66 -15.04
N ALA A 185 -17.63 3.35 -16.02
CA ALA A 185 -17.27 1.98 -16.40
C ALA A 185 -16.43 1.25 -15.33
N ILE A 186 -15.59 1.98 -14.57
CA ILE A 186 -14.73 1.39 -13.53
C ILE A 186 -15.43 1.32 -12.16
N GLY A 187 -16.48 2.12 -11.95
CA GLY A 187 -17.24 2.19 -10.70
C GLY A 187 -16.56 3.02 -9.61
N ASP A 188 -16.91 2.77 -8.34
CA ASP A 188 -16.31 3.46 -7.20
C ASP A 188 -14.86 3.00 -6.97
N ILE A 189 -13.93 3.92 -7.22
CA ILE A 189 -12.50 3.75 -7.03
C ILE A 189 -11.94 4.71 -5.97
N GLN A 190 -12.80 5.29 -5.13
CA GLN A 190 -12.35 6.13 -4.03
C GLN A 190 -11.54 5.32 -3.02
N ILE A 191 -10.49 5.96 -2.54
CA ILE A 191 -9.52 5.40 -1.62
C ILE A 191 -9.97 5.69 -0.19
N ASN A 192 -10.19 4.64 0.57
CA ASN A 192 -10.74 4.66 1.91
C ASN A 192 -9.90 3.73 2.82
N PRO A 193 -9.33 4.25 3.93
CA PRO A 193 -8.57 3.44 4.89
C PRO A 193 -9.39 2.30 5.51
N GLU A 194 -10.66 2.56 5.83
CA GLU A 194 -11.57 1.58 6.42
C GLU A 194 -11.92 0.42 5.46
N LYS A 195 -11.72 0.63 4.15
CA LYS A 195 -11.87 -0.42 3.13
C LYS A 195 -10.55 -1.15 2.83
N GLY A 196 -9.44 -0.82 3.51
CA GLY A 196 -8.13 -1.47 3.31
C GLY A 196 -7.31 -0.93 2.12
N THR A 197 -7.79 0.10 1.43
CA THR A 197 -7.13 0.66 0.22
C THR A 197 -6.00 1.65 0.50
N VAL A 198 -5.69 1.90 1.78
CA VAL A 198 -4.61 2.79 2.23
C VAL A 198 -3.65 2.05 3.14
N CYS A 199 -2.37 2.09 2.78
CA CYS A 199 -1.26 1.66 3.62
C CYS A 199 -0.51 2.87 4.19
N PHE A 200 -0.18 2.85 5.47
CA PHE A 200 0.64 3.87 6.14
C PHE A 200 1.98 3.26 6.53
N GLY A 201 3.09 3.96 6.33
CA GLY A 201 4.38 3.45 6.79
C GLY A 201 5.60 4.18 6.25
N SER A 202 6.71 3.46 6.27
CA SER A 202 8.03 3.89 5.82
C SER A 202 8.67 2.82 4.96
N GLY A 203 8.89 3.13 3.69
CA GLY A 203 9.70 2.29 2.81
C GLY A 203 11.15 2.18 3.26
N TYR A 204 11.73 3.26 3.81
CA TYR A 204 13.11 3.29 4.27
C TYR A 204 13.36 2.35 5.46
N HIS A 205 12.46 2.39 6.45
CA HIS A 205 12.52 1.50 7.62
C HIS A 205 11.75 0.18 7.42
N GLN A 206 11.23 -0.06 6.21
CA GLN A 206 10.57 -1.30 5.78
C GLN A 206 9.38 -1.75 6.63
N TRP A 207 8.66 -0.79 7.20
CA TRP A 207 7.46 -1.07 7.97
C TRP A 207 6.24 -0.34 7.42
N GLY A 208 5.08 -0.95 7.52
CA GLY A 208 3.82 -0.34 7.11
C GLY A 208 2.62 -1.22 7.41
N PHE A 209 1.44 -0.63 7.42
CA PHE A 209 0.20 -1.28 7.82
C PHE A 209 -1.00 -0.71 7.08
N THR A 210 -1.99 -1.57 6.83
CA THR A 210 -3.38 -1.16 6.57
C THR A 210 -4.18 -1.25 7.87
N LEU A 211 -5.38 -0.66 7.90
CA LEU A 211 -6.24 -0.75 9.08
C LEU A 211 -6.68 -2.19 9.38
N ASP A 212 -6.81 -3.05 8.36
CA ASP A 212 -7.23 -4.45 8.52
C ASP A 212 -6.34 -5.22 9.49
N ARG A 213 -5.03 -4.90 9.47
CA ARG A 213 -4.05 -5.53 10.36
C ARG A 213 -4.34 -5.25 11.82
N PHE A 214 -4.66 -3.99 12.15
CA PHE A 214 -5.02 -3.60 13.52
C PHE A 214 -6.44 -4.01 13.86
N ALA A 215 -7.36 -3.95 12.92
CA ALA A 215 -8.73 -4.41 13.09
C ALA A 215 -8.75 -5.88 13.50
N LYS A 216 -8.00 -6.76 12.84
CA LYS A 216 -7.85 -8.16 13.24
C LYS A 216 -7.30 -8.32 14.66
N MET A 217 -6.28 -7.54 15.04
CA MET A 217 -5.71 -7.59 16.39
C MET A 217 -6.70 -7.18 17.49
N TYR A 218 -7.60 -6.24 17.20
CA TYR A 218 -8.51 -5.66 18.18
C TYR A 218 -9.93 -6.26 18.12
N ALA A 219 -10.37 -6.78 16.97
CA ALA A 219 -11.68 -7.39 16.76
C ALA A 219 -11.98 -8.47 17.81
N ALA A 220 -11.04 -9.41 17.99
CA ALA A 220 -11.15 -10.47 19.00
C ALA A 220 -11.19 -9.92 20.43
N LYS A 221 -10.45 -8.83 20.73
CA LYS A 221 -10.40 -8.22 22.06
C LYS A 221 -11.69 -7.48 22.42
N PHE A 222 -12.33 -6.85 21.44
CA PHE A 222 -13.58 -6.12 21.62
C PHE A 222 -14.83 -6.96 21.36
N GLY A 223 -14.69 -8.18 20.83
CA GLY A 223 -15.81 -9.03 20.44
C GLY A 223 -16.62 -8.44 19.27
N VAL A 224 -15.94 -7.83 18.31
CA VAL A 224 -16.54 -7.11 17.17
C VAL A 224 -16.03 -7.74 15.87
N ASP A 225 -16.86 -7.75 14.83
CA ASP A 225 -16.45 -8.17 13.48
C ASP A 225 -15.27 -7.33 12.94
N GLU A 226 -14.36 -7.96 12.20
CA GLU A 226 -13.15 -7.32 11.69
C GLU A 226 -13.45 -6.11 10.80
N LYS A 227 -14.43 -6.20 9.90
CA LYS A 227 -14.81 -5.08 9.02
C LYS A 227 -15.37 -3.91 9.81
N LYS A 228 -16.25 -4.21 10.78
CA LYS A 228 -16.79 -3.18 11.69
C LYS A 228 -15.69 -2.56 12.56
N MET A 229 -14.65 -3.32 12.90
CA MET A 229 -13.50 -2.80 13.63
C MET A 229 -12.65 -1.88 12.74
N CYS A 230 -12.45 -2.19 11.44
CA CYS A 230 -11.81 -1.27 10.49
C CYS A 230 -12.53 0.07 10.43
N GLU A 231 -13.86 0.07 10.26
CA GLU A 231 -14.68 1.29 10.25
C GLU A 231 -14.53 2.12 11.53
N ARG A 232 -14.39 1.45 12.68
CA ARG A 232 -14.21 2.10 13.99
C ARG A 232 -12.82 2.67 14.21
N LEU A 233 -11.79 2.16 13.52
CA LEU A 233 -10.41 2.62 13.66
C LEU A 233 -10.12 3.89 12.86
N TRP A 234 -11.05 4.35 12.02
CA TRP A 234 -10.90 5.55 11.19
C TRP A 234 -12.04 6.55 11.42
N GLY A 235 -11.84 7.79 10.96
CA GLY A 235 -12.85 8.84 11.02
C GLY A 235 -13.15 9.36 12.43
N ASP A 236 -14.34 9.95 12.60
CA ASP A 236 -14.85 10.49 13.86
C ASP A 236 -15.40 9.36 14.73
N SER A 237 -14.50 8.48 15.16
CA SER A 237 -14.78 7.34 16.02
C SER A 237 -13.90 7.40 17.27
N TYR A 238 -14.51 7.27 18.44
CA TYR A 238 -13.89 7.42 19.75
C TYR A 238 -14.31 6.26 20.65
N PHE A 239 -13.40 5.78 21.49
CA PHE A 239 -13.70 4.73 22.48
C PHE A 239 -13.64 5.28 23.90
N ASP A 240 -14.78 5.29 24.57
CA ASP A 240 -14.89 5.62 25.98
C ASP A 240 -14.54 4.37 26.82
N ALA A 241 -13.34 4.37 27.41
CA ALA A 241 -12.87 3.25 28.23
C ALA A 241 -13.64 3.10 29.56
N GLU A 242 -14.16 4.20 30.12
CA GLU A 242 -14.97 4.19 31.35
C GLU A 242 -16.36 3.62 31.05
N GLY A 243 -16.98 4.07 29.96
CA GLY A 243 -18.28 3.60 29.50
C GLY A 243 -18.26 2.30 28.68
N LYS A 244 -17.07 1.80 28.31
CA LYS A 244 -16.84 0.67 27.39
C LYS A 244 -17.66 0.76 26.09
N LYS A 245 -17.79 1.95 25.53
CA LYS A 245 -18.68 2.23 24.41
C LYS A 245 -18.00 3.04 23.32
N TRP A 246 -18.41 2.79 22.08
CA TRP A 246 -18.01 3.56 20.92
C TRP A 246 -18.94 4.76 20.76
N THR A 247 -18.38 5.90 20.38
CA THR A 247 -19.15 7.12 20.12
C THR A 247 -18.51 7.90 18.98
N SER A 248 -19.33 8.69 18.29
CA SER A 248 -18.88 9.66 17.29
C SER A 248 -18.57 11.03 17.90
N ASN A 249 -18.86 11.22 19.19
CA ASN A 249 -18.60 12.47 19.89
C ASN A 249 -17.20 12.43 20.51
N ASN A 250 -16.47 13.54 20.39
CA ASN A 250 -15.15 13.70 20.98
C ASN A 250 -15.18 13.88 22.53
N GLN A 251 -16.33 13.69 23.16
CA GLN A 251 -16.53 13.77 24.60
C GLN A 251 -17.27 12.54 25.12
N SER A 252 -16.83 12.05 26.27
CA SER A 252 -17.49 10.98 27.01
C SER A 252 -18.83 11.46 27.58
N SER A 253 -19.66 10.52 28.06
CA SER A 253 -20.89 10.87 28.80
C SER A 253 -20.64 11.66 30.09
N ALA A 254 -19.40 11.70 30.58
CA ALA A 254 -18.98 12.48 31.74
C ALA A 254 -18.31 13.82 31.36
N GLY A 255 -18.33 14.22 30.08
CA GLY A 255 -17.75 15.47 29.59
C GLY A 255 -16.22 15.46 29.43
N LYS A 256 -15.54 14.34 29.70
CA LYS A 256 -14.10 14.21 29.46
C LYS A 256 -13.79 14.11 27.97
N PRO A 257 -12.74 14.77 27.45
CA PRO A 257 -12.33 14.63 26.07
C PRO A 257 -11.87 13.19 25.78
N LEU A 258 -12.32 12.65 24.66
CA LEU A 258 -11.93 11.33 24.17
C LEU A 258 -10.90 11.47 23.06
N LYS A 259 -9.94 10.56 23.06
CA LYS A 259 -8.98 10.44 21.95
C LYS A 259 -9.60 9.63 20.82
N ARG A 260 -9.32 10.06 19.60
CA ARG A 260 -9.76 9.36 18.40
C ARG A 260 -9.23 7.93 18.39
N ALA A 261 -10.02 7.00 17.88
CA ALA A 261 -9.68 5.57 17.88
C ALA A 261 -8.35 5.28 17.16
N PHE A 262 -8.12 5.91 16.00
CA PHE A 262 -6.84 5.82 15.31
C PHE A 262 -5.67 6.21 16.22
N VAL A 263 -5.81 7.33 16.93
CA VAL A 263 -4.76 7.86 17.81
C VAL A 263 -4.51 6.90 18.97
N GLN A 264 -5.58 6.51 19.67
CA GLN A 264 -5.49 5.67 20.86
C GLN A 264 -4.99 4.25 20.58
N PHE A 265 -5.44 3.63 19.49
CA PHE A 265 -5.21 2.20 19.23
C PHE A 265 -4.09 1.92 18.23
N ILE A 266 -3.67 2.91 17.44
CA ILE A 266 -2.65 2.73 16.41
C ILE A 266 -1.47 3.68 16.68
N TRP A 267 -1.72 5.00 16.69
CA TRP A 267 -0.64 5.99 16.81
C TRP A 267 0.13 5.89 18.13
N GLU A 268 -0.57 5.89 19.27
CA GLU A 268 0.06 5.89 20.59
C GLU A 268 0.89 4.63 20.88
N PRO A 269 0.40 3.40 20.60
CA PRO A 269 1.23 2.21 20.74
C PRO A 269 2.48 2.23 19.85
N LEU A 270 2.38 2.77 18.63
CA LEU A 270 3.53 2.91 17.74
C LEU A 270 4.53 3.96 18.27
N ALA A 271 4.05 5.12 18.71
CA ALA A 271 4.87 6.16 19.32
C ALA A 271 5.60 5.62 20.55
N GLN A 272 4.90 4.91 21.44
CA GLN A 272 5.49 4.32 22.64
C GLN A 272 6.56 3.28 22.30
N LEU A 273 6.33 2.43 21.28
CA LEU A 273 7.31 1.45 20.83
C LEU A 273 8.58 2.12 20.30
N LEU A 274 8.42 3.12 19.43
CA LEU A 274 9.53 3.86 18.83
C LEU A 274 10.32 4.64 19.89
N GLN A 275 9.64 5.30 20.83
CA GLN A 275 10.28 5.99 21.95
C GLN A 275 11.03 5.04 22.88
N ALA A 276 10.46 3.87 23.20
CA ALA A 276 11.12 2.87 24.03
C ALA A 276 12.40 2.36 23.38
N VAL A 277 12.37 2.11 22.06
CA VAL A 277 13.54 1.69 21.28
C VAL A 277 14.59 2.82 21.22
N GLN A 278 14.17 4.07 20.99
CA GLN A 278 15.08 5.22 20.91
C GLN A 278 15.79 5.50 22.24
N ASN A 279 15.07 5.37 23.36
CA ASN A 279 15.61 5.59 24.70
C ASN A 279 16.31 4.35 25.29
N VAL A 280 16.31 3.22 24.57
CA VAL A 280 16.86 1.94 25.03
C VAL A 280 16.25 1.51 26.38
N ASP A 281 14.94 1.74 26.53
CA ASP A 281 14.17 1.38 27.74
C ASP A 281 13.89 -0.12 27.71
N LYS A 282 14.85 -0.92 28.20
CA LYS A 282 14.82 -2.39 28.15
C LYS A 282 13.56 -2.98 28.78
N GLU A 283 13.10 -2.42 29.90
CA GLU A 283 11.91 -2.94 30.59
C GLU A 283 10.64 -2.73 29.78
N LYS A 284 10.45 -1.53 29.21
CA LYS A 284 9.30 -1.28 28.32
C LYS A 284 9.39 -2.06 27.03
N MET A 285 10.58 -2.15 26.43
CA MET A 285 10.80 -2.93 25.21
C MET A 285 10.43 -4.41 25.42
N GLU A 286 10.89 -5.05 26.50
CA GLU A 286 10.56 -6.45 26.80
C GLU A 286 9.05 -6.66 26.97
N LYS A 287 8.36 -5.75 27.68
CA LYS A 287 6.90 -5.78 27.85
C LYS A 287 6.19 -5.65 26.50
N MET A 288 6.59 -4.70 25.66
CA MET A 288 5.96 -4.47 24.36
C MET A 288 6.26 -5.60 23.37
N PHE A 289 7.49 -6.11 23.33
CA PHE A 289 7.86 -7.23 22.45
C PHE A 289 7.06 -8.48 22.79
N LYS A 290 6.84 -8.76 24.08
CA LYS A 290 5.98 -9.86 24.50
C LYS A 290 4.51 -9.64 24.10
N ALA A 291 3.98 -8.43 24.32
CA ALA A 291 2.59 -8.11 24.01
C ALA A 291 2.28 -8.12 22.50
N LEU A 292 3.26 -7.73 21.67
CA LEU A 292 3.17 -7.66 20.21
C LEU A 292 3.74 -8.91 19.51
N ASN A 293 4.21 -9.90 20.28
CA ASN A 293 4.85 -11.13 19.78
C ASN A 293 6.05 -10.86 18.84
N ILE A 294 6.87 -9.87 19.17
CA ILE A 294 8.09 -9.51 18.42
C ILE A 294 9.25 -10.35 18.95
N LYS A 295 9.95 -11.07 18.05
CA LYS A 295 11.09 -11.92 18.39
C LYS A 295 12.35 -11.49 17.64
N LEU A 296 13.33 -10.96 18.39
CA LEU A 296 14.64 -10.60 17.86
C LEU A 296 15.58 -11.82 17.86
N ALA A 297 16.35 -11.98 16.78
CA ALA A 297 17.46 -12.91 16.69
C ALA A 297 18.59 -12.48 17.65
N THR A 298 19.49 -13.40 17.97
CA THR A 298 20.59 -13.14 18.93
C THR A 298 21.42 -11.93 18.51
N GLU A 299 21.75 -11.84 17.22
CA GLU A 299 22.54 -10.76 16.61
C GLU A 299 21.81 -9.40 16.65
N GLU A 300 20.48 -9.43 16.58
CA GLU A 300 19.65 -8.22 16.55
C GLU A 300 19.48 -7.58 17.94
N LYS A 301 19.78 -8.32 19.01
CA LYS A 301 19.67 -7.83 20.40
C LYS A 301 20.74 -6.79 20.74
N ASP A 302 21.86 -6.82 20.03
CA ASP A 302 22.97 -5.90 20.23
C ASP A 302 22.84 -4.64 19.35
N LEU A 303 21.85 -4.60 18.45
CA LEU A 303 21.57 -3.42 17.63
C LEU A 303 21.10 -2.26 18.50
N THR A 304 21.42 -1.04 18.06
CA THR A 304 20.99 0.20 18.73
C THR A 304 20.47 1.23 17.74
N GLY A 305 19.77 2.24 18.23
CA GLY A 305 19.27 3.36 17.44
C GLY A 305 18.42 2.93 16.25
N ARG A 306 18.71 3.50 15.07
CA ARG A 306 17.95 3.27 13.83
C ARG A 306 17.98 1.82 13.35
N ALA A 307 19.07 1.09 13.59
CA ALA A 307 19.19 -0.30 13.16
C ALA A 307 18.25 -1.22 13.95
N LEU A 308 18.20 -1.03 15.28
CA LEU A 308 17.27 -1.75 16.15
C LEU A 308 15.82 -1.41 15.81
N MET A 309 15.52 -0.12 15.59
CA MET A 309 14.19 0.32 15.17
C MET A 309 13.74 -0.36 13.88
N LYS A 310 14.59 -0.39 12.85
CA LYS A 310 14.30 -1.09 11.60
C LYS A 310 14.01 -2.57 11.85
N ALA A 311 14.83 -3.26 12.64
CA ALA A 311 14.64 -4.69 12.94
C ALA A 311 13.32 -4.97 13.67
N VAL A 312 12.99 -4.18 14.70
CA VAL A 312 11.76 -4.29 15.48
C VAL A 312 10.53 -4.03 14.62
N MET A 313 10.53 -2.91 13.89
CA MET A 313 9.38 -2.47 13.10
C MET A 313 9.13 -3.38 11.90
N THR A 314 10.19 -3.87 11.24
CA THR A 314 10.06 -4.82 10.13
C THR A 314 9.45 -6.14 10.57
N LYS A 315 9.70 -6.59 11.81
CA LYS A 315 9.06 -7.81 12.36
C LYS A 315 7.64 -7.57 12.82
N PHE A 316 7.37 -6.40 13.38
CA PHE A 316 6.04 -6.07 13.86
C PHE A 316 5.05 -5.79 12.71
N LEU A 317 5.46 -4.96 11.75
CA LEU A 317 4.64 -4.46 10.65
C LEU A 317 5.41 -4.48 9.31
N PRO A 318 5.80 -5.65 8.74
CA PRO A 318 6.54 -5.67 7.47
C PRO A 318 5.77 -4.97 6.35
N VAL A 319 6.37 -3.94 5.73
CA VAL A 319 5.71 -3.14 4.69
C VAL A 319 5.33 -3.96 3.48
N ALA A 320 6.21 -4.87 3.06
CA ALA A 320 6.01 -5.66 1.86
C ALA A 320 4.78 -6.56 1.98
N GLU A 321 4.53 -7.14 3.16
CA GLU A 321 3.33 -7.96 3.39
C GLU A 321 2.06 -7.11 3.34
N SER A 322 2.05 -5.96 4.03
CA SER A 322 0.91 -5.06 4.03
C SER A 322 0.56 -4.55 2.62
N LEU A 323 1.57 -4.25 1.80
CA LEU A 323 1.37 -3.83 0.41
C LEU A 323 0.89 -4.98 -0.48
N LEU A 324 1.51 -6.17 -0.38
CA LEU A 324 1.14 -7.32 -1.21
C LEU A 324 -0.29 -7.80 -0.89
N ASP A 325 -0.68 -7.81 0.39
CA ASP A 325 -2.05 -8.09 0.81
C ASP A 325 -3.03 -7.07 0.20
N MET A 326 -2.73 -5.77 0.33
CA MET A 326 -3.53 -4.68 -0.24
C MET A 326 -3.68 -4.82 -1.77
N ILE A 327 -2.58 -5.11 -2.48
CA ILE A 327 -2.55 -5.30 -3.93
C ILE A 327 -3.46 -6.46 -4.34
N VAL A 328 -3.33 -7.61 -3.68
CA VAL A 328 -4.11 -8.80 -4.03
C VAL A 328 -5.61 -8.59 -3.77
N LEU A 329 -5.96 -7.92 -2.67
CA LEU A 329 -7.33 -7.72 -2.25
C LEU A 329 -8.07 -6.64 -3.04
N HIS A 330 -7.38 -5.57 -3.45
CA HIS A 330 -8.06 -4.39 -4.00
C HIS A 330 -7.81 -4.13 -5.48
N LEU A 331 -6.68 -4.56 -6.03
CA LEU A 331 -6.42 -4.42 -7.46
C LEU A 331 -7.14 -5.53 -8.24
N PRO A 332 -7.70 -5.22 -9.43
CA PRO A 332 -8.41 -6.21 -10.23
C PRO A 332 -7.43 -7.18 -10.90
N SER A 333 -7.92 -8.36 -11.25
CA SER A 333 -7.24 -9.25 -12.19
C SER A 333 -7.41 -8.74 -13.63
N PRO A 334 -6.58 -9.18 -14.59
CA PRO A 334 -6.80 -8.93 -16.01
C PRO A 334 -8.20 -9.36 -16.49
N VAL A 335 -8.75 -10.44 -15.93
CA VAL A 335 -10.10 -10.95 -16.24
C VAL A 335 -11.19 -9.95 -15.84
N ILE A 336 -10.99 -9.20 -14.75
CA ILE A 336 -11.92 -8.15 -14.31
C ILE A 336 -11.65 -6.86 -15.07
N ALA A 337 -10.38 -6.47 -15.19
CA ALA A 337 -9.97 -5.21 -15.79
C ALA A 337 -10.32 -5.12 -17.28
N GLN A 338 -10.06 -6.16 -18.06
CA GLN A 338 -10.30 -6.14 -19.50
C GLN A 338 -11.78 -5.92 -19.85
N LYS A 339 -12.72 -6.30 -18.98
CA LYS A 339 -14.17 -6.08 -19.21
C LYS A 339 -14.53 -4.62 -19.41
N TYR A 340 -13.94 -3.74 -18.59
CA TYR A 340 -14.20 -2.31 -18.63
C TYR A 340 -13.08 -1.52 -19.31
N ARG A 341 -11.97 -2.15 -19.72
CA ARG A 341 -10.87 -1.46 -20.42
C ARG A 341 -10.85 -1.69 -21.92
N VAL A 342 -11.54 -2.73 -22.42
CA VAL A 342 -11.47 -3.12 -23.84
C VAL A 342 -11.83 -1.97 -24.79
N ASP A 343 -12.79 -1.12 -24.44
CA ASP A 343 -13.22 0.02 -25.26
C ASP A 343 -12.17 1.14 -25.38
N THR A 344 -11.24 1.20 -24.44
CA THR A 344 -10.16 2.18 -24.37
C THR A 344 -8.89 1.63 -25.03
N LEU A 345 -8.72 0.31 -24.98
CA LEU A 345 -7.54 -0.38 -25.50
C LEU A 345 -7.67 -0.79 -26.97
N TYR A 346 -8.89 -1.08 -27.43
CA TYR A 346 -9.16 -1.58 -28.78
C TYR A 346 -9.87 -0.52 -29.64
N GLU A 347 -9.30 -0.23 -30.81
CA GLU A 347 -9.83 0.79 -31.74
C GLU A 347 -10.84 0.22 -32.76
N GLY A 348 -10.98 -1.11 -32.83
CA GLY A 348 -11.92 -1.77 -33.73
C GLY A 348 -13.35 -1.86 -33.18
N PRO A 349 -14.27 -2.49 -33.95
CA PRO A 349 -15.65 -2.70 -33.53
C PRO A 349 -15.76 -3.53 -32.24
N LEU A 350 -16.53 -3.05 -31.26
CA LEU A 350 -16.64 -3.69 -29.94
C LEU A 350 -17.46 -4.99 -29.92
N ASP A 351 -18.10 -5.31 -31.04
CA ASP A 351 -18.87 -6.51 -31.32
C ASP A 351 -18.08 -7.57 -32.12
N ASP A 352 -16.86 -7.26 -32.55
CA ASP A 352 -16.01 -8.24 -33.25
C ASP A 352 -15.40 -9.28 -32.30
N GLU A 353 -14.86 -10.36 -32.90
CA GLU A 353 -14.29 -11.48 -32.16
C GLU A 353 -13.06 -11.10 -31.31
N CYS A 354 -12.28 -10.11 -31.75
CA CYS A 354 -11.09 -9.62 -31.04
C CYS A 354 -11.49 -8.87 -29.78
N ALA A 355 -12.44 -7.94 -29.88
CA ALA A 355 -12.98 -7.19 -28.77
C ALA A 355 -13.68 -8.11 -27.76
N VAL A 356 -14.47 -9.08 -28.22
CA VAL A 356 -15.12 -10.06 -27.34
C VAL A 356 -14.08 -10.94 -26.64
N GLY A 357 -13.05 -11.40 -27.36
CA GLY A 357 -11.94 -12.18 -26.81
C GLY A 357 -11.16 -11.41 -25.74
N MET A 358 -10.83 -10.13 -26.02
CA MET A 358 -10.19 -9.23 -25.06
C MET A 358 -11.08 -8.99 -23.86
N ARG A 359 -12.36 -8.61 -24.04
CA ARG A 359 -13.30 -8.31 -22.94
C ARG A 359 -13.43 -9.47 -21.95
N ASN A 360 -13.44 -10.70 -22.46
CA ASN A 360 -13.60 -11.90 -21.66
C ASN A 360 -12.28 -12.46 -21.14
N CYS A 361 -11.14 -11.89 -21.54
CA CYS A 361 -9.83 -12.50 -21.34
C CYS A 361 -9.87 -13.97 -21.77
N ASP A 362 -10.23 -14.28 -23.01
CA ASP A 362 -10.37 -15.67 -23.49
C ASP A 362 -9.03 -16.20 -24.04
N PRO A 363 -8.42 -17.26 -23.46
CA PRO A 363 -7.14 -17.76 -23.94
C PRO A 363 -7.29 -18.57 -25.23
N LYS A 364 -8.53 -18.90 -25.63
CA LYS A 364 -8.87 -19.60 -26.88
C LYS A 364 -9.35 -18.63 -27.97
N GLY A 365 -9.46 -17.34 -27.65
CA GLY A 365 -9.83 -16.29 -28.61
C GLY A 365 -8.68 -15.90 -29.55
N PRO A 366 -8.89 -14.89 -30.41
CA PRO A 366 -7.87 -14.36 -31.30
C PRO A 366 -6.63 -13.87 -30.55
N LEU A 367 -5.45 -14.05 -31.14
CA LEU A 367 -4.19 -13.56 -30.57
C LEU A 367 -4.14 -12.03 -30.65
N MET A 368 -4.25 -11.38 -29.50
CA MET A 368 -4.09 -9.94 -29.34
C MET A 368 -2.87 -9.66 -28.47
N MET A 369 -1.91 -8.90 -29.00
CA MET A 369 -0.70 -8.53 -28.28
C MET A 369 -0.42 -7.04 -28.46
N TYR A 370 -0.17 -6.35 -27.35
CA TYR A 370 0.27 -4.97 -27.34
C TYR A 370 1.73 -4.91 -26.91
N VAL A 371 2.60 -4.43 -27.80
CA VAL A 371 4.02 -4.20 -27.50
C VAL A 371 4.13 -2.78 -26.96
N SER A 372 4.27 -2.66 -25.64
CA SER A 372 4.47 -1.38 -24.96
C SER A 372 5.86 -0.79 -25.26
N LYS A 373 6.90 -1.65 -25.24
CA LYS A 373 8.27 -1.31 -25.60
C LYS A 373 9.14 -2.53 -25.87
#